data_AF-A0A2D0HKU3-F1
#
_entry.id   AF-A0A2D0HKU3-F1
#
_cell.length_a   1.000
_cell.length_b   1.000
_cell.length_c   1.000
_cell.angle_alpha   90.00
_cell.angle_beta   90.00
_cell.angle_gamma   90.00
#
_symmetry.space_group_name_H-M   'P 1'
#
loop_
_entity.id
_entity.type
_entity.pdbx_description
1 polymer ?
#
loop_
_entity_poly.entity_id
_entity_poly.type
_entity_poly.pdbx_seq_one_letter_code
_entity_poly.pdbx_strand_id
1 'polypeptide(L)'
;MPRYQIDPTELEILSYPRLESSRNPQIYKAPLVIISEKVESDSICAAFSEEDIVYTKSYSGITIPNSLVHIAHYLNGVINSSIASYFIFMTAASWGVERKTVMTQDLARLPIPEHNKENERFITQIIEIEGRLRKSTNKSVEKEFKKTT
;
A
#
# COMPACT_ATOMS: atom_id res chain seq x y z
N MET A 1 -2.53 -3.25 10.18
CA MET A 1 -1.29 -2.84 9.47
C MET A 1 -1.09 -1.35 9.67
N PRO A 2 0.13 -0.84 9.93
CA PRO A 2 0.37 0.60 9.90
C PRO A 2 0.06 1.15 8.51
N ARG A 3 -0.34 2.41 8.43
CA ARG A 3 -0.63 3.08 7.16
C ARG A 3 0.61 3.86 6.70
N TYR A 4 0.86 3.86 5.39
CA TYR A 4 1.96 4.53 4.68
C TYR A 4 3.37 3.99 4.94
N GLN A 5 3.76 3.63 6.15
CA GLN A 5 5.12 3.15 6.44
C GLN A 5 5.08 1.91 7.32
N ILE A 6 5.92 0.93 7.01
CA ILE A 6 6.22 -0.18 7.91
C ILE A 6 7.48 0.17 8.69
N ASP A 7 7.43 -0.03 10.01
CA ASP A 7 8.60 0.01 10.87
C ASP A 7 9.12 -1.42 11.06
N PRO A 8 10.28 -1.78 10.46
CA PRO A 8 10.84 -3.12 10.58
C PRO A 8 11.22 -3.49 12.02
N THR A 9 11.47 -2.50 12.88
CA THR A 9 11.84 -2.73 14.28
C THR A 9 10.68 -3.21 15.15
N GLU A 10 9.44 -2.96 14.71
CA GLU A 10 8.22 -3.44 15.36
C GLU A 10 7.80 -4.86 14.89
N LEU A 11 8.53 -5.45 13.94
CA LEU A 11 8.20 -6.76 13.38
C LEU A 11 8.90 -7.91 14.10
N GLU A 12 8.19 -9.03 14.21
CA GLU A 12 8.76 -10.27 14.72
C GLU A 12 9.64 -10.95 13.67
N ILE A 13 10.76 -11.52 14.12
CA ILE A 13 11.59 -12.36 13.27
C ILE A 13 10.87 -13.69 13.00
N LEU A 14 10.70 -14.00 11.72
CA LEU A 14 10.08 -15.24 11.28
C LEU A 14 10.91 -16.45 11.72
N SER A 15 10.50 -17.09 12.81
CA SER A 15 11.24 -18.19 13.44
C SER A 15 10.89 -19.57 12.88
N TYR A 16 10.18 -19.64 11.75
CA TYR A 16 9.69 -20.89 11.18
C TYR A 16 10.70 -21.49 10.18
N PRO A 17 11.17 -22.72 10.40
CA PRO A 17 12.14 -23.37 9.52
C PRO A 17 11.54 -23.86 8.19
N ARG A 18 10.20 -23.95 8.10
CA ARG A 18 9.46 -24.36 6.91
C ARG A 18 8.24 -23.48 6.72
N LEU A 19 8.01 -23.08 5.48
CA LEU A 19 6.78 -22.41 5.04
C LEU A 19 5.88 -23.40 4.32
N GLU A 20 4.59 -23.07 4.25
CA GLU A 20 3.56 -23.90 3.61
C GLU A 20 3.89 -24.21 2.13
N SER A 21 4.54 -23.26 1.42
CA SER A 21 4.94 -23.42 0.02
C SER A 21 6.18 -22.60 -0.33
N SER A 22 6.97 -23.10 -1.29
CA SER A 22 8.11 -22.37 -1.85
C SER A 22 7.60 -21.26 -2.76
N ARG A 23 7.54 -20.03 -2.24
CA ARG A 23 7.23 -18.83 -3.02
C ARG A 23 8.50 -18.25 -3.64
N ASN A 24 8.34 -17.51 -4.74
CA ASN A 24 9.45 -16.75 -5.31
C ASN A 24 9.98 -15.75 -4.26
N PRO A 25 11.25 -15.86 -3.79
CA PRO A 25 11.78 -14.96 -2.76
C PRO A 25 11.79 -13.49 -3.17
N GLN A 26 11.75 -13.20 -4.47
CA GLN A 26 11.77 -11.83 -4.99
C GLN A 26 10.54 -11.01 -4.58
N ILE A 27 9.41 -11.64 -4.23
CA ILE A 27 8.20 -10.92 -3.78
C ILE A 27 8.36 -10.26 -2.41
N TYR A 28 9.39 -10.64 -1.67
CA TYR A 28 9.69 -10.12 -0.33
C TYR A 28 10.80 -9.08 -0.33
N LYS A 29 11.37 -8.79 -1.50
CA LYS A 29 12.51 -7.87 -1.62
C LYS A 29 12.05 -6.42 -1.63
N ALA A 30 12.80 -5.58 -0.92
CA ALA A 30 12.65 -4.15 -0.97
C ALA A 30 13.23 -3.54 -2.27
N PRO A 31 12.79 -2.33 -2.65
CA PRO A 31 11.67 -1.55 -2.11
C PRO A 31 10.31 -2.23 -2.32
N LEU A 32 9.46 -2.23 -1.29
CA LEU A 32 8.23 -3.00 -1.25
C LEU A 32 7.04 -2.15 -0.80
N VAL A 33 5.94 -2.20 -1.54
CA VAL A 33 4.64 -1.69 -1.09
C VAL A 33 3.76 -2.87 -0.70
N ILE A 34 3.35 -2.93 0.57
CA ILE A 34 2.46 -3.97 1.10
C ILE A 34 1.06 -3.40 1.24
N ILE A 35 0.06 -4.15 0.79
CA ILE A 35 -1.35 -3.80 0.83
C ILE A 35 -2.08 -4.84 1.67
N SER A 36 -2.86 -4.41 2.66
CA SER A 36 -3.71 -5.29 3.45
C SER A 36 -4.88 -5.78 2.60
N GLU A 37 -5.07 -7.09 2.52
CA GLU A 37 -6.28 -7.65 1.91
C GLU A 37 -7.49 -7.45 2.81
N LYS A 38 -7.29 -7.32 4.12
CA LYS A 38 -8.37 -6.95 5.05
C LYS A 38 -8.62 -5.45 4.98
N VAL A 39 -9.88 -5.07 4.82
CA VAL A 39 -10.33 -3.68 4.89
C VAL A 39 -10.58 -3.30 6.33
N GLU A 40 -9.95 -2.21 6.77
CA GLU A 40 -10.14 -1.63 8.10
C GLU A 40 -10.63 -0.20 7.96
N SER A 41 -11.59 0.18 8.82
CA SER A 41 -12.20 1.52 8.80
C SER A 41 -12.72 1.96 7.42
N ASP A 42 -13.30 1.01 6.66
CA ASP A 42 -13.88 1.22 5.33
C ASP A 42 -12.93 1.82 4.30
N SER A 43 -11.64 1.49 4.41
CA SER A 43 -10.60 1.91 3.48
C SER A 43 -9.60 0.80 3.23
N ILE A 44 -9.02 0.77 2.03
CA ILE A 44 -7.83 -0.03 1.77
C ILE A 44 -6.63 0.64 2.45
N CYS A 45 -5.63 -0.17 2.79
CA CYS A 45 -4.45 0.30 3.51
C CYS A 45 -3.21 -0.27 2.84
N ALA A 46 -2.27 0.62 2.48
CA ALA A 46 -0.96 0.27 1.99
C ALA A 46 0.14 0.90 2.85
N ALA A 47 1.30 0.27 2.88
CA ALA A 47 2.48 0.78 3.54
C ALA A 47 3.75 0.43 2.76
N PHE A 48 4.71 1.35 2.78
CA PHE A 48 6.01 1.22 2.16
C PHE A 48 7.03 0.61 3.15
N SER A 49 7.93 -0.21 2.62
CA SER A 49 9.12 -0.71 3.31
C SER A 49 10.36 -0.54 2.45
N GLU A 50 11.43 -0.07 3.08
CA GLU A 50 12.78 -0.03 2.51
C GLU A 50 13.60 -1.29 2.86
N GLU A 51 13.04 -2.16 3.71
CA GLU A 51 13.65 -3.43 4.12
C GLU A 51 12.86 -4.63 3.59
N ASP A 52 13.56 -5.76 3.44
CA ASP A 52 12.97 -7.04 3.03
C ASP A 52 11.98 -7.52 4.11
N ILE A 53 10.72 -7.75 3.73
CA ILE A 53 9.67 -8.16 4.67
C ILE A 53 8.95 -9.38 4.14
N VAL A 54 8.76 -10.36 5.02
CA VAL A 54 7.93 -11.54 4.75
C VAL A 54 6.51 -11.31 5.28
N TYR A 55 5.52 -11.66 4.46
CA TYR A 55 4.10 -11.50 4.78
C TYR A 55 3.27 -12.73 4.36
N THR A 56 2.14 -12.92 5.05
CA THR A 56 1.19 -14.03 4.82
C THR A 56 0.26 -13.72 3.64
N LYS A 57 -0.65 -14.65 3.30
CA LYS A 57 -1.65 -14.46 2.24
C LYS A 57 -2.65 -13.32 2.54
N SER A 58 -2.72 -12.83 3.78
CA SER A 58 -3.58 -11.70 4.16
C SER A 58 -3.09 -10.35 3.63
N TYR A 59 -1.98 -10.34 2.89
CA TYR A 59 -1.37 -9.17 2.31
C TYR A 59 -0.98 -9.44 0.85
N SER A 60 -1.09 -8.40 0.03
CA SER A 60 -0.56 -8.34 -1.32
C SER A 60 0.68 -7.44 -1.32
N GLY A 61 1.72 -7.79 -2.07
CA GLY A 61 2.96 -7.00 -2.12
C GLY A 61 3.37 -6.66 -3.55
N ILE A 62 3.95 -5.48 -3.72
CA ILE A 62 4.48 -4.96 -4.98
C ILE A 62 5.95 -4.60 -4.76
N THR A 63 6.85 -5.47 -5.20
CA THR A 63 8.30 -5.20 -5.22
C THR A 63 8.65 -4.31 -6.40
N ILE A 64 9.47 -3.29 -6.15
CA ILE A 64 9.82 -2.25 -7.12
C ILE A 64 11.34 -2.16 -7.22
N PRO A 65 11.94 -2.00 -8.41
CA PRO A 65 13.38 -1.81 -8.52
C PRO A 65 13.87 -0.59 -7.73
N ASN A 66 15.06 -0.68 -7.14
CA ASN A 66 15.68 0.44 -6.41
C ASN A 66 15.74 1.75 -7.23
N SER A 67 15.98 1.66 -8.54
CA SER A 67 16.00 2.81 -9.45
C SER A 67 14.64 3.53 -9.58
N LEU A 68 13.55 2.90 -9.14
CA LEU A 68 12.17 3.37 -9.27
C LEU A 68 11.48 3.55 -7.91
N VAL A 69 12.23 3.75 -6.83
CA VAL A 69 11.65 3.94 -5.48
C VAL A 69 10.61 5.06 -5.40
N HIS A 70 10.76 6.12 -6.20
CA HIS A 70 9.77 7.20 -6.30
C HIS A 70 8.38 6.69 -6.77
N ILE A 71 8.34 5.65 -7.62
CA ILE A 71 7.09 4.99 -8.02
C ILE A 71 6.47 4.24 -6.85
N ALA A 72 7.28 3.68 -5.92
CA ALA A 72 6.76 3.06 -4.71
C ALA A 72 5.98 4.05 -3.84
N HIS A 73 6.55 5.25 -3.65
CA HIS A 73 5.88 6.34 -2.93
C HIS A 73 4.62 6.83 -3.65
N TYR A 74 4.69 6.97 -4.97
CA TYR A 74 3.52 7.33 -5.77
C TYR A 74 2.38 6.31 -5.60
N LEU A 75 2.68 5.02 -5.77
CA LEU A 75 1.70 3.94 -5.59
C LEU A 75 1.14 3.92 -4.16
N ASN A 76 2.00 4.05 -3.16
CA ASN A 76 1.58 4.07 -1.75
C ASN A 76 0.62 5.23 -1.47
N GLY A 77 0.86 6.42 -2.03
CA GLY A 77 -0.02 7.57 -1.93
C GLY A 77 -1.36 7.35 -2.65
N VAL A 78 -1.33 6.82 -3.87
CA VAL A 78 -2.54 6.54 -4.66
C VAL A 78 -3.40 5.47 -3.99
N ILE A 79 -2.81 4.36 -3.54
CA ILE A 79 -3.57 3.25 -2.93
C ILE A 79 -4.24 3.69 -1.62
N ASN A 80 -3.56 4.50 -0.79
CA ASN A 80 -4.15 5.00 0.45
C ASN A 80 -5.18 6.12 0.26
N SER A 81 -5.45 6.54 -0.97
CA SER A 81 -6.44 7.60 -1.26
C SER A 81 -7.87 7.12 -1.06
N SER A 82 -8.78 8.07 -0.79
CA SER A 82 -10.21 7.80 -0.71
C SER A 82 -10.79 7.35 -2.06
N ILE A 83 -10.25 7.85 -3.18
CA ILE A 83 -10.72 7.45 -4.52
C ILE A 83 -10.37 6.00 -4.82
N ALA A 84 -9.19 5.53 -4.41
CA ALA A 84 -8.83 4.11 -4.56
C ALA A 84 -9.70 3.20 -3.69
N SER A 85 -9.95 3.61 -2.43
CA SER A 85 -10.88 2.89 -1.55
C SER A 85 -12.29 2.82 -2.14
N TYR A 86 -12.80 3.93 -2.68
CA TYR A 86 -14.10 3.99 -3.33
C TYR A 86 -14.18 3.09 -4.56
N PHE A 87 -13.18 3.15 -5.45
CA PHE A 87 -13.13 2.33 -6.65
C PHE A 87 -13.15 0.84 -6.32
N ILE A 88 -12.30 0.42 -5.37
CA ILE A 88 -12.22 -0.99 -4.97
C ILE A 88 -13.51 -1.41 -4.25
N PHE A 89 -14.11 -0.57 -3.43
CA PHE A 89 -15.42 -0.86 -2.82
C PHE A 89 -16.49 -1.14 -3.87
N MET A 90 -16.50 -0.38 -4.97
CA MET A 90 -17.48 -0.54 -6.04
C MET A 90 -17.22 -1.74 -6.96
N THR A 91 -15.98 -2.25 -7.02
CA THR A 91 -15.56 -3.22 -8.04
C THR A 91 -15.11 -4.56 -7.49
N ALA A 92 -14.75 -4.63 -6.21
CA ALA A 92 -14.32 -5.86 -5.56
C ALA A 92 -15.50 -6.79 -5.30
N ALA A 93 -15.32 -8.08 -5.60
CA ALA A 93 -16.39 -9.06 -5.49
C ALA A 93 -16.84 -9.31 -4.03
N SER A 94 -15.91 -9.19 -3.07
CA SER A 94 -16.16 -9.63 -1.69
C SER A 94 -16.47 -8.51 -0.69
N TRP A 95 -15.94 -7.29 -0.90
CA TRP A 95 -16.04 -6.19 0.07
C TRP A 95 -17.50 -5.78 0.33
N GLY A 96 -18.30 -5.58 -0.72
CA GLY A 96 -19.68 -5.11 -0.59
C GLY A 96 -20.72 -6.17 -0.21
N VAL A 97 -20.35 -7.46 -0.16
CA VAL A 97 -21.32 -8.56 -0.08
C VAL A 97 -21.13 -9.44 1.16
N GLU A 98 -19.92 -9.97 1.40
CA GLU A 98 -19.73 -11.01 2.43
C GLU A 98 -18.64 -10.67 3.45
N ARG A 99 -17.46 -10.25 3.00
CA ARG A 99 -16.28 -10.07 3.86
C ARG A 99 -15.65 -8.73 3.55
N LYS A 100 -15.28 -7.97 4.58
CA LYS A 100 -14.45 -6.74 4.46
C LYS A 100 -13.01 -7.11 4.04
N THR A 101 -12.88 -7.72 2.87
CA THR A 101 -11.64 -8.20 2.27
C THR A 101 -11.62 -7.88 0.78
N VAL A 102 -10.43 -7.55 0.28
CA VAL A 102 -10.12 -7.25 -1.11
C VAL A 102 -9.08 -8.25 -1.57
N MET A 103 -9.35 -8.96 -2.66
CA MET A 103 -8.41 -9.94 -3.20
C MET A 103 -7.31 -9.24 -4.02
N THR A 104 -6.14 -9.86 -4.15
CA THR A 104 -5.05 -9.35 -5.02
C THR A 104 -5.53 -9.00 -6.44
N GLN A 105 -6.43 -9.80 -7.00
CA GLN A 105 -7.01 -9.57 -8.34
C GLN A 105 -7.88 -8.31 -8.42
N ASP A 106 -8.54 -7.93 -7.31
CA ASP A 106 -9.32 -6.70 -7.25
C ASP A 106 -8.38 -5.49 -7.19
N LEU A 107 -7.31 -5.58 -6.39
CA LEU A 107 -6.26 -4.55 -6.31
C LEU A 107 -5.60 -4.32 -7.68
N ALA A 108 -5.34 -5.39 -8.44
CA ALA A 108 -4.74 -5.32 -9.76
C ALA A 108 -5.63 -4.60 -10.81
N ARG A 109 -6.92 -4.41 -10.52
CA ARG A 109 -7.85 -3.66 -11.39
C ARG A 109 -7.89 -2.17 -11.08
N LEU A 110 -7.20 -1.71 -10.02
CA LEU A 110 -7.14 -0.29 -9.66
C LEU A 110 -6.47 0.49 -10.81
N PRO A 111 -7.14 1.49 -11.41
CA PRO A 111 -6.51 2.31 -12.43
C PRO A 111 -5.44 3.19 -11.80
N ILE A 112 -4.19 2.97 -12.19
CA ILE A 112 -3.05 3.82 -11.81
C ILE A 112 -2.67 4.67 -13.03
N PRO A 113 -2.75 6.01 -12.93
CA PRO A 113 -2.27 6.88 -13.99
C PRO A 113 -0.80 6.63 -14.32
N GLU A 114 -0.49 6.48 -15.61
CA GLU A 114 0.90 6.34 -16.06
C GLU A 114 1.67 7.63 -15.83
N HIS A 115 2.95 7.52 -15.49
CA HIS A 115 3.81 8.68 -15.33
C HIS A 115 4.19 9.26 -16.70
N ASN A 116 3.77 10.51 -16.95
CA ASN A 116 4.11 11.26 -18.16
C ASN A 116 4.35 12.75 -17.86
N LYS A 117 4.78 13.51 -18.86
CA LYS A 117 5.11 14.94 -18.70
C LYS A 117 3.91 15.82 -18.32
N GLU A 118 2.70 15.41 -18.67
CA GLU A 118 1.49 16.20 -18.42
C GLU A 118 1.05 16.10 -16.95
N ASN A 119 1.29 14.95 -16.32
CA ASN A 119 0.90 14.70 -14.93
C ASN A 119 2.07 14.67 -13.93
N GLU A 120 3.30 14.90 -14.38
CA GLU A 120 4.52 14.92 -13.56
C GLU A 120 4.37 15.81 -12.31
N ARG A 121 3.74 16.98 -12.46
CA ARG A 121 3.47 17.88 -11.33
C ARG A 121 2.59 17.23 -10.27
N PHE A 122 1.53 16.54 -10.67
CA PHE A 122 0.59 15.90 -9.73
C PHE A 122 1.23 14.68 -9.07
N ILE A 123 2.01 13.90 -9.82
CA ILE A 123 2.76 12.76 -9.27
C ILE A 123 3.76 13.23 -8.20
N THR A 124 4.50 14.30 -8.51
CA THR A 124 5.43 14.91 -7.55
C THR A 124 4.71 15.38 -6.29
N GLN A 125 3.55 16.02 -6.43
CA GLN A 125 2.72 16.45 -5.30
C GLN A 125 2.23 15.26 -4.45
N ILE A 126 1.80 14.16 -5.08
CA ILE A 126 1.37 12.95 -4.38
C ILE A 126 2.53 12.35 -3.58
N ILE A 127 3.72 12.24 -4.19
CA ILE A 127 4.92 11.73 -3.50
C ILE A 127 5.29 12.64 -2.31
N GLU A 128 5.18 13.96 -2.46
CA GLU A 128 5.45 14.88 -1.37
C GLU A 128 4.44 14.72 -0.21
N ILE A 129 3.15 14.63 -0.53
CA ILE A 129 2.09 14.41 0.46
C ILE A 129 2.29 13.06 1.17
N GLU A 130 2.57 12.00 0.43
CA GLU A 130 2.89 10.68 0.98
C GLU A 130 4.08 10.76 1.93
N GLY A 131 5.16 11.46 1.54
CA GLY A 131 6.36 11.61 2.35
C GLY A 131 6.11 12.37 3.66
N ARG A 132 5.18 13.34 3.66
CA ARG A 132 4.72 14.02 4.87
C ARG A 132 3.89 13.07 5.75
N LEU A 133 2.98 12.30 5.15
CA LEU A 133 2.10 11.35 5.84
C LEU A 133 2.88 10.21 6.50
N ARG A 134 3.95 9.70 5.87
CA ARG A 134 4.84 8.69 6.47
C ARG A 134 5.54 9.18 7.73
N LYS A 135 5.93 10.45 7.77
CA LYS A 135 6.57 11.08 8.94
C LYS A 135 5.57 11.44 10.03
N SER A 136 4.31 11.68 9.66
CA SER A 136 3.24 11.97 10.62
C SER A 136 2.58 10.67 11.09
N THR A 137 3.21 9.96 12.03
CA THR A 137 2.70 8.71 12.61
C THR A 137 1.41 8.88 13.45
N ASN A 138 0.68 10.00 13.30
CA ASN A 138 -0.43 10.39 14.17
C ASN A 138 -1.74 10.58 13.39
N LYS A 139 -2.79 9.83 13.77
CA LYS A 139 -4.15 9.86 13.16
C LYS A 139 -4.80 11.26 13.11
N SER A 140 -4.30 12.23 13.88
CA SER A 140 -4.81 13.60 13.91
C SER A 140 -4.50 14.40 12.64
N VAL A 141 -3.40 14.10 11.95
CA VAL A 141 -2.92 14.86 10.79
C VAL A 141 -3.68 14.51 9.51
N GLU A 142 -4.11 13.25 9.33
CA GLU A 142 -4.97 12.84 8.20
C GLU A 142 -6.30 13.62 8.17
N LYS A 143 -6.83 14.00 9.34
CA LYS A 143 -8.08 14.79 9.45
C LYS A 143 -7.88 16.26 9.11
N GLU A 144 -6.68 16.81 9.32
CA GLU A 144 -6.36 18.19 8.95
C GLU A 144 -6.16 18.33 7.45
N PHE A 145 -5.43 17.41 6.81
CA PHE A 145 -5.23 17.44 5.36
C PHE A 145 -6.51 17.14 4.54
N LYS A 146 -7.47 16.41 5.11
CA LYS A 146 -8.81 16.21 4.49
C LYS A 146 -9.73 17.43 4.58
N LYS A 147 -9.40 18.45 5.39
CA LYS A 147 -10.22 19.67 5.53
C LYS A 147 -9.82 20.80 4.58
N THR A 148 -8.66 20.70 3.95
CA THR A 148 -8.09 21.79 3.13
C THR A 148 -8.33 21.60 1.62
N THR A 149 -9.01 20.53 1.21
CA THR A 149 -9.48 20.28 -0.16
C THR A 149 -11.00 20.38 -0.19
#